data_AF-A0A6M1TRW4-F1
#
_entry.id   AF-A0A6M1TRW4-F1
#
_cell.length_a   1.000
_cell.length_b   1.000
_cell.length_c   1.000
_cell.angle_alpha   90.00
_cell.angle_beta   90.00
_cell.angle_gamma   90.00
#
_symmetry.space_group_name_H-M   'P 1'
#
loop_
_entity.id
_entity.type
_entity.pdbx_description
1 polymer ?
#
loop_
_entity_poly.entity_id
_entity_poly.type
_entity_poly.pdbx_seq_one_letter_code
_entity_poly.pdbx_strand_id
1 'polypeptide(L)' 'MTSTKAQASTTIPGYINRNRQEVVSRTGLQGNDHNQVVYLLRCHACGARYGANGTDIFQRRCPECDGGRPGLGLG' A
#
# COMPACT_ATOMS: atom_id res chain seq x y z
N MET A 1 -1.28 -19.40 27.97
CA MET A 1 -1.60 -17.99 27.67
C MET A 1 -0.57 -17.46 26.68
N THR A 2 -0.82 -17.56 25.38
CA THR A 2 0.06 -17.01 24.35
C THR A 2 -0.69 -15.88 23.66
N SER A 3 -0.21 -14.65 23.91
CA SER A 3 -0.75 -13.42 23.35
C SER A 3 -0.71 -13.48 21.82
N THR A 4 -1.88 -13.42 21.18
CA THR A 4 -2.00 -13.25 19.73
C THR A 4 -1.45 -11.87 19.37
N LYS A 5 -0.29 -11.85 18.70
CA LYS A 5 0.33 -10.65 18.14
C LYS A 5 -0.74 -9.91 17.31
N ALA A 6 -1.12 -8.70 17.73
CA ALA A 6 -2.08 -7.88 17.01
C ALA A 6 -1.58 -7.71 15.56
N GLN A 7 -2.45 -7.91 14.57
CA GLN A 7 -2.10 -7.69 13.17
C GLN A 7 -1.64 -6.23 13.00
N ALA A 8 -0.44 -6.04 12.44
CA ALA A 8 0.07 -4.70 12.16
C ALA A 8 -0.89 -3.96 11.21
N SER A 9 -1.17 -2.69 11.50
CA SER A 9 -2.01 -1.87 10.61
C SER A 9 -1.41 -1.85 9.20
N THR A 10 -2.27 -2.01 8.20
CA THR A 10 -1.89 -2.14 6.78
C THR A 10 -1.29 -0.86 6.22
N THR A 11 -1.35 0.26 6.95
CA THR A 11 -0.84 1.58 6.57
C THR A 11 0.51 1.92 7.20
N ILE A 12 1.04 1.06 8.08
CA ILE A 12 2.33 1.32 8.73
C ILE A 12 3.47 1.08 7.72
N PRO A 13 4.44 2.01 7.59
CA PRO A 13 5.64 1.78 6.78
C PRO A 13 6.34 0.46 7.14
N GLY A 14 6.74 -0.30 6.13
CA GLY A 14 7.26 -1.66 6.26
C GLY A 14 6.20 -2.77 6.25
N TYR A 15 4.89 -2.44 6.27
CA TYR A 15 3.85 -3.44 6.01
C TYR A 15 3.95 -3.95 4.58
N ILE A 16 4.04 -5.27 4.41
CA ILE A 16 4.04 -5.95 3.12
C ILE A 16 2.76 -6.76 3.00
N ASN A 17 1.97 -6.49 1.96
CA ASN A 17 0.73 -7.22 1.74
C ASN A 17 0.96 -8.61 1.09
N ARG A 18 -0.12 -9.40 0.96
CA ARG A 18 -0.08 -10.75 0.36
C ARG A 18 0.44 -10.81 -1.09
N ASN A 19 0.44 -9.68 -1.80
CA ASN A 19 0.92 -9.56 -3.17
C ASN A 19 2.36 -9.02 -3.24
N ARG A 20 3.06 -8.90 -2.10
CA ARG A 20 4.44 -8.40 -1.96
C ARG A 20 4.61 -6.90 -2.21
N GLN A 21 3.58 -6.11 -1.91
CA GLN A 21 3.65 -4.65 -2.04
C GLN A 21 3.89 -4.06 -0.66
N GLU A 22 4.99 -3.34 -0.53
CA GLU A 22 5.44 -2.73 0.72
C GLU A 22 4.93 -1.29 0.81
N VAL A 23 4.41 -0.90 1.96
CA VAL A 23 4.19 0.51 2.30
C VAL A 23 5.51 1.17 2.63
N VAL A 24 5.94 2.13 1.81
CA VAL A 24 7.17 2.89 2.03
C VAL A 24 6.92 4.08 2.95
N SER A 25 5.85 4.83 2.70
CA SER A 25 5.50 6.02 3.49
C SER A 25 4.05 6.47 3.27
N ARG A 26 3.52 7.24 4.22
CA ARG A 26 2.31 8.06 4.05
C ARG A 26 2.71 9.36 3.36
N THR A 27 2.01 9.76 2.29
CA THR A 27 2.41 10.97 1.53
C THR A 27 1.73 12.24 2.03
N GLY A 28 0.58 12.12 2.69
CA GLY A 28 -0.24 13.27 3.10
C GLY A 28 -1.11 13.86 1.98
N LEU A 29 -0.96 13.38 0.75
CA LEU A 29 -1.80 13.76 -0.38
C LEU A 29 -3.20 13.16 -0.25
N GLN A 30 -4.20 13.88 -0.73
CA GLN A 30 -5.59 13.42 -0.72
C GLN A 30 -5.75 12.21 -1.65
N GLY A 31 -6.34 11.15 -1.11
CA GLY A 31 -6.78 9.98 -1.87
C GLY A 31 -8.11 10.23 -2.57
N ASN A 32 -8.54 9.30 -3.41
CA ASN A 32 -9.84 9.37 -4.10
C ASN A 32 -10.96 8.58 -3.37
N ASP A 33 -10.65 7.94 -2.25
CA ASP A 33 -11.63 7.34 -1.34
C ASP A 33 -12.00 8.32 -0.22
N HIS A 34 -13.18 8.13 0.40
CA HIS A 34 -13.70 9.01 1.45
C HIS A 34 -12.70 9.17 2.62
N ASN A 35 -12.23 10.40 2.83
CA ASN A 35 -11.26 10.80 3.86
C ASN A 35 -9.95 9.99 3.86
N GLN A 36 -9.58 9.40 2.72
CA GLN A 36 -8.31 8.68 2.60
C GLN A 36 -7.17 9.58 2.16
N VAL A 37 -5.96 9.13 2.48
CA VAL A 37 -4.72 9.69 1.93
C VAL A 37 -3.99 8.66 1.10
N VAL A 38 -3.12 9.15 0.22
CA VAL A 38 -2.23 8.31 -0.58
C VAL A 38 -1.06 7.81 0.26
N TYR A 39 -0.72 6.54 0.06
CA TYR A 39 0.48 5.90 0.55
C TYR A 39 1.36 5.52 -0.63
N LEU A 40 2.67 5.70 -0.46
CA LEU A 40 3.66 5.25 -1.42
C LEU A 40 3.91 3.76 -1.22
N LEU A 41 3.63 2.96 -2.24
CA LEU A 41 3.95 1.54 -2.25
C LEU A 41 5.17 1.26 -3.13
N ARG A 42 5.88 0.17 -2.82
CA ARG A 42 6.92 -0.42 -3.66
C ARG A 42 6.62 -1.89 -3.92
N CYS A 43 6.66 -2.29 -5.18
CA CYS A 43 6.58 -3.70 -5.55
C CYS A 43 7.93 -4.39 -5.32
N HIS A 44 7.95 -5.51 -4.59
CA HIS A 44 9.16 -6.31 -4.40
C HIS A 44 9.54 -7.18 -5.60
N ALA A 45 8.65 -7.33 -6.59
CA ALA A 45 8.94 -8.11 -7.80
C ALA A 45 9.70 -7.29 -8.85
N CYS A 46 9.22 -6.08 -9.17
CA CYS A 46 9.80 -5.23 -10.23
C CYS A 46 10.39 -3.91 -9.73
N GLY A 47 10.19 -3.55 -8.45
CA GLY A 47 10.67 -2.29 -7.89
C GLY A 47 9.78 -1.07 -8.18
N ALA A 48 8.71 -1.21 -8.97
CA ALA A 48 7.80 -0.10 -9.30
C ALA A 48 7.24 0.57 -8.04
N ARG A 49 7.14 1.90 -8.09
CA ARG A 49 6.61 2.74 -7.00
C ARG A 49 5.36 3.47 -7.45
N TYR A 50 4.32 3.44 -6.64
CA TYR A 50 3.01 3.97 -7.00
C TYR A 50 2.16 4.30 -5.78
N GLY A 51 1.23 5.25 -5.93
CA GLY A 51 0.29 5.63 -4.88
C GLY A 51 -0.89 4.67 -4.74
N ALA A 52 -1.38 4.46 -3.52
CA ALA A 52 -2.67 3.80 -3.25
C ALA A 52 -3.34 4.38 -2.00
N ASN A 53 -4.67 4.29 -1.91
CA ASN A 53 -5.39 4.62 -0.67
C ASN A 53 -5.07 3.60 0.43
N GLY A 54 -5.15 4.01 1.69
CA GLY A 54 -4.97 3.13 2.85
C GLY A 54 -5.93 1.93 2.87
N THR A 55 -7.18 2.16 2.46
CA THR A 55 -8.27 1.18 2.27
C THR A 55 -7.94 0.07 1.28
N ASP A 56 -7.06 0.32 0.30
CA ASP A 56 -6.69 -0.64 -0.73
C ASP A 56 -5.47 -1.50 -0.36
N ILE A 57 -4.63 -1.05 0.57
CA ILE A 57 -3.25 -1.58 0.74
C ILE A 57 -3.23 -3.08 0.97
N PHE A 58 -4.12 -3.62 1.80
CA PHE A 58 -4.14 -5.05 2.16
C PHE A 58 -4.31 -6.00 0.97
N GLN A 59 -4.90 -5.53 -0.13
CA GLN A 59 -5.18 -6.30 -1.33
C GLN A 59 -4.49 -5.77 -2.58
N ARG A 60 -3.71 -4.68 -2.48
CA ARG A 60 -3.15 -3.99 -3.63
C ARG A 60 -2.24 -4.90 -4.46
N ARG A 61 -2.43 -4.91 -5.78
CA ARG A 61 -1.59 -5.61 -6.77
C ARG A 61 -0.70 -4.61 -7.51
N CYS A 62 0.34 -5.10 -8.19
CA CYS A 62 1.30 -4.22 -8.88
C CYS A 62 0.75 -3.84 -10.26
N PRO A 63 0.66 -2.55 -10.61
CA PRO A 63 0.20 -2.15 -11.94
C PRO A 63 1.10 -2.66 -13.06
N GLU A 64 2.40 -2.79 -12.82
CA GLU A 64 3.40 -3.20 -13.82
C GLU A 64 3.56 -4.72 -13.97
N CYS A 65 3.26 -5.52 -12.94
CA CYS A 65 3.49 -6.98 -12.99
C CYS A 65 2.24 -7.79 -13.33
N ASP A 66 1.10 -7.45 -12.74
CA ASP A 66 -0.09 -8.30 -12.74
C ASP A 66 -1.39 -7.52 -12.99
N GLY A 67 -1.29 -6.39 -13.69
CA GLY A 67 -2.43 -5.59 -14.12
C GLY A 67 -3.19 -4.96 -12.94
N GLY A 68 -2.50 -4.70 -11.83
CA GLY A 68 -3.08 -3.97 -10.70
C GLY A 68 -3.61 -2.59 -11.12
N ARG A 69 -4.52 -2.03 -10.32
CA ARG A 69 -5.03 -0.67 -10.58
C ARG A 69 -3.87 0.33 -10.72
N PRO A 70 -3.96 1.31 -11.64
CA PRO A 70 -2.97 2.38 -11.77
C PRO A 70 -2.72 3.10 -10.44
N GLY A 71 -1.48 3.57 -10.26
CA GLY A 71 -1.08 4.33 -9.08
C GLY A 71 -1.83 5.67 -8.98
N LEU A 72 -2.15 6.08 -7.75
CA LEU A 72 -2.52 7.46 -7.48
C LEU A 72 -1.30 8.37 -7.54
N GLY A 73 -1.51 9.64 -7.88
CA GLY A 73 -0.45 10.65 -7.99
C GLY A 73 0.34 10.81 -6.69
N LEU A 74 1.65 11.01 -6.82
CA LEU A 74 2.59 11.15 -5.70
C LEU A 74 3.14 12.59 -5.54
N GLY A 75 2.65 13.53 -6.34
CA GLY A 75 3.22 14.89 -6.46
C GLY A 75 4.23 14.98 -7.59
#